data_AF-W7MP46-F1
#
_entry.id   AF-W7MP46-F1
#
_cell.length_a   1.000
_cell.length_b   1.000
_cell.length_c   1.000
_cell.angle_alpha   90.00
_cell.angle_beta   90.00
_cell.angle_gamma   90.00
#
_symmetry.space_group_name_H-M   'P 1'
#
loop_
_entity.id
_entity.type
_entity.pdbx_description
1 polymer ?
#
loop_
_entity_poly.entity_id
_entity_poly.type
_entity_poly.pdbx_seq_one_letter_code
_entity_poly.pdbx_strand_id
1 'polypeptide(L)'
;MTNGDSEQKLKHTVDHIYDFRHGISIESYKQITILGQTSRKRTYPNMIMHRCLNGGHTICEGGQVKLAPYYVLKAESFPKDRLNQGKNNTTIWKDEKGEVVAIEMKLQRDENGVLQGLPRLVIKARIEEKLYDLLVTSWCAHVW
;
A
#
# COMPACT_ATOMS: atom_id res chain seq x y z
N MET A 1 2.31 -13.24 -53.24
CA MET A 1 1.86 -13.93 -52.02
C MET A 1 2.42 -13.15 -50.85
N THR A 2 1.61 -12.29 -50.23
CA THR A 2 2.00 -11.44 -49.10
C THR A 2 1.72 -12.20 -47.81
N ASN A 3 2.78 -12.64 -47.12
CA ASN A 3 2.65 -13.29 -45.82
C ASN A 3 2.13 -12.26 -44.80
N GLY A 4 0.97 -12.58 -44.21
CA GLY A 4 0.28 -11.78 -43.24
C GLY A 4 1.08 -11.65 -41.96
N ASP A 5 1.71 -10.50 -41.81
CA ASP A 5 2.27 -10.03 -40.56
C ASP A 5 1.12 -9.54 -39.68
N SER A 6 0.52 -10.48 -38.94
CA SER A 6 -0.44 -10.16 -37.89
C SER A 6 0.20 -10.43 -36.54
N GLU A 7 1.16 -9.58 -36.15
CA GLU A 7 1.46 -9.37 -34.74
C GLU A 7 0.13 -9.00 -34.05
N GLN A 8 -0.44 -9.94 -33.32
CA GLN A 8 -1.54 -9.66 -32.41
C GLN A 8 -1.00 -8.72 -31.33
N LYS A 9 -1.23 -7.42 -31.53
CA LYS A 9 -0.99 -6.39 -30.52
C LYS A 9 -1.78 -6.79 -29.28
N LEU A 10 -1.07 -7.32 -28.27
CA LEU A 10 -1.61 -7.59 -26.94
C LEU A 10 -2.34 -6.32 -26.49
N LYS A 11 -3.67 -6.33 -26.52
CA LYS A 11 -4.51 -5.30 -25.91
C LYS A 11 -4.46 -5.51 -24.41
N HIS A 12 -3.30 -5.26 -23.79
CA HIS A 12 -3.21 -5.11 -22.35
C HIS A 12 -3.79 -3.73 -22.03
N THR A 13 -5.12 -3.62 -22.00
CA THR A 13 -5.77 -2.50 -21.31
C THR A 13 -5.33 -2.64 -19.86
N VAL A 14 -4.45 -1.74 -19.42
CA VAL A 14 -4.11 -1.61 -18.01
C VAL A 14 -5.42 -1.23 -17.33
N ASP A 15 -6.07 -2.19 -16.67
CA ASP A 15 -7.27 -1.92 -15.89
C ASP A 15 -6.85 -1.07 -14.70
N HIS A 16 -7.15 0.22 -14.76
CA HIS A 16 -6.95 1.13 -13.65
C HIS A 16 -7.97 0.82 -12.57
N ILE A 17 -7.57 0.03 -11.57
CA ILE A 17 -8.50 -0.54 -10.58
C ILE A 17 -8.59 0.29 -9.29
N TYR A 18 -7.62 1.15 -8.99
CA TYR A 18 -7.66 2.03 -7.83
C TYR A 18 -7.08 3.41 -8.12
N ASP A 19 -7.75 4.44 -7.59
CA ASP A 19 -7.22 5.78 -7.43
C ASP A 19 -6.90 6.05 -5.95
N PHE A 20 -5.99 6.98 -5.65
CA PHE A 20 -5.84 7.49 -4.29
C PHE A 20 -5.70 9.01 -4.25
N ARG A 21 -6.23 9.60 -3.17
CA ARG A 21 -6.24 11.05 -2.95
C ARG A 21 -5.76 11.37 -1.54
N HIS A 22 -4.87 12.35 -1.46
CA HIS A 22 -4.40 12.91 -0.21
C HIS A 22 -5.39 13.96 0.31
N GLY A 23 -5.83 13.78 1.54
CA GLY A 23 -6.71 14.71 2.24
C GLY A 23 -6.16 15.09 3.61
N ILE A 24 -6.77 16.11 4.21
CA ILE A 24 -6.51 16.53 5.59
C ILE A 24 -7.81 16.31 6.35
N SER A 25 -7.74 15.53 7.44
CA SER A 25 -8.86 15.31 8.36
C SER A 25 -8.65 16.16 9.61
N ILE A 26 -9.74 16.73 10.14
CA ILE A 26 -9.73 17.54 11.37
C ILE A 26 -9.19 16.75 12.58
N GLU A 27 -9.32 15.42 12.56
CA GLU A 27 -8.96 14.52 13.67
C GLU A 27 -7.68 13.70 13.42
N SER A 28 -7.10 13.73 12.22
CA SER A 28 -5.88 12.96 11.93
C SER A 28 -4.94 13.62 10.93
N TYR A 29 -3.64 13.56 11.25
CA TYR A 29 -2.54 13.77 10.30
C TYR A 29 -2.84 13.05 8.98
N LYS A 30 -2.57 13.72 7.84
CA LYS A 30 -2.66 13.23 6.45
C LYS A 30 -3.44 11.91 6.28
N GLN A 31 -4.66 12.01 5.78
CA GLN A 31 -5.49 10.87 5.43
C GLN A 31 -5.34 10.57 3.94
N ILE A 32 -5.31 9.30 3.57
CA ILE A 32 -5.37 8.90 2.17
C ILE A 32 -6.66 8.15 1.95
N THR A 33 -7.42 8.58 0.94
CA THR A 33 -8.61 7.86 0.46
C THR A 33 -8.20 7.04 -0.76
N ILE A 34 -8.44 5.73 -0.73
CA ILE A 34 -8.20 4.79 -1.82
C ILE A 34 -9.57 4.38 -2.38
N LEU A 35 -9.80 4.66 -3.66
CA LEU A 35 -11.08 4.51 -4.34
C LEU A 35 -11.00 3.38 -5.37
N GLY A 36 -11.77 2.31 -5.16
CA GLY A 36 -11.90 1.24 -6.15
C GLY A 36 -12.68 1.72 -7.37
N GLN A 37 -12.10 1.55 -8.55
CA GLN A 37 -12.66 2.03 -9.83
C GLN A 37 -13.46 0.97 -10.59
N THR A 38 -13.62 -0.23 -10.02
CA THR A 38 -14.31 -1.36 -10.65
C THR A 38 -15.37 -1.97 -9.73
N SER A 39 -15.82 -3.19 -10.02
CA SER A 39 -16.84 -3.87 -9.21
C SER A 39 -16.35 -4.21 -7.80
N ARG A 40 -17.28 -4.34 -6.84
CA ARG A 40 -16.99 -4.80 -5.47
C ARG A 40 -16.38 -6.21 -5.39
N LYS A 41 -16.54 -7.02 -6.44
CA LYS A 41 -15.90 -8.34 -6.55
C LYS A 41 -14.40 -8.21 -6.83
N ARG A 42 -13.99 -7.20 -7.60
CA ARG A 42 -12.59 -6.98 -8.03
C ARG A 42 -11.83 -6.03 -7.10
N THR A 43 -12.51 -5.03 -6.54
CA THR A 43 -11.87 -3.98 -5.71
C THR A 43 -12.63 -3.69 -4.43
N TYR A 44 -11.93 -3.18 -3.42
CA TYR A 44 -12.55 -2.54 -2.27
C TYR A 44 -13.03 -1.13 -2.68
N PRO A 45 -14.33 -0.80 -2.51
CA PRO A 45 -14.90 0.39 -3.15
C PRO A 45 -14.39 1.71 -2.56
N ASN A 46 -14.24 1.80 -1.24
CA ASN A 46 -13.81 3.01 -0.55
C ASN A 46 -13.00 2.62 0.70
N MET A 47 -11.69 2.79 0.64
CA MET A 47 -10.77 2.47 1.74
C MET A 47 -10.08 3.73 2.21
N ILE A 48 -9.85 3.81 3.51
CA ILE A 48 -9.18 4.94 4.15
C ILE A 48 -7.93 4.43 4.83
N MET A 49 -6.79 5.00 4.46
CA MET A 49 -5.54 4.84 5.19
C MET A 49 -5.40 5.95 6.23
N HIS A 50 -5.41 5.54 7.50
CA HIS A 50 -5.17 6.41 8.64
C HIS A 50 -3.76 6.26 9.16
N ARG A 51 -3.11 7.39 9.46
CA ARG A 51 -1.86 7.38 10.22
C ARG A 51 -2.14 7.18 11.71
N CYS A 52 -1.49 6.20 12.30
CA CYS A 52 -1.55 5.91 13.73
C CYS A 52 -0.49 6.70 14.51
N LEU A 53 -0.73 6.97 15.79
CA LEU A 53 0.19 7.72 16.67
C LEU A 53 1.59 7.08 16.78
N ASN A 54 1.66 5.75 16.67
CA ASN A 54 2.92 5.00 16.67
C ASN A 54 3.72 5.11 15.35
N GLY A 55 3.22 5.86 14.37
CA GLY A 55 3.86 6.03 13.06
C GLY A 55 3.51 4.95 12.04
N GLY A 56 2.69 3.97 12.40
CA GLY A 56 2.10 3.00 11.47
C GLY A 56 0.88 3.55 10.72
N HIS A 57 0.29 2.71 9.89
CA HIS A 57 -0.95 2.99 9.17
C HIS A 57 -1.95 1.85 9.34
N THR A 58 -3.23 2.17 9.33
CA THR A 58 -4.34 1.20 9.23
C THR A 58 -5.20 1.56 8.05
N ILE A 59 -5.61 0.55 7.28
CA ILE A 59 -6.45 0.68 6.10
C ILE A 59 -7.80 0.03 6.42
N CYS A 60 -8.87 0.82 6.42
CA CYS A 60 -10.21 0.37 6.78
C CYS A 60 -11.26 0.89 5.79
N GLU A 61 -12.46 0.32 5.80
CA GLU A 61 -13.54 0.77 4.92
C GLU A 61 -14.02 2.18 5.32
N GLY A 62 -14.22 3.05 4.32
CA GLY A 62 -14.68 4.41 4.52
C GLY A 62 -16.11 4.47 5.04
N GLY A 63 -16.36 5.34 6.03
CA GLY A 63 -17.67 5.51 6.68
C GLY A 63 -17.80 4.85 8.05
N GLN A 64 -16.79 4.08 8.49
CA GLN A 64 -16.73 3.57 9.86
C GLN A 64 -16.01 4.57 10.78
N VAL A 65 -16.70 5.08 11.80
CA VAL A 65 -16.09 5.94 12.83
C VAL A 65 -15.27 5.07 13.78
N LYS A 66 -14.01 5.48 13.98
CA LYS A 66 -12.94 4.80 14.73
C LYS A 66 -13.30 4.49 16.19
N LEU A 67 -13.94 3.35 16.46
CA LEU A 67 -14.11 2.85 17.83
C LEU A 67 -13.62 1.41 18.05
N ALA A 68 -13.27 0.67 17.00
CA ALA A 68 -12.77 -0.71 17.10
C ALA A 68 -11.78 -1.03 15.96
N PRO A 69 -10.87 -2.02 16.12
CA PRO A 69 -9.74 -2.25 15.21
C PRO A 69 -10.14 -3.05 13.97
N TYR A 70 -11.22 -2.67 13.30
CA TYR A 70 -11.63 -3.29 12.03
C TYR A 70 -10.81 -2.67 10.88
N TYR A 71 -9.60 -3.16 10.69
CA TYR A 71 -8.75 -2.84 9.54
C TYR A 71 -8.62 -4.05 8.64
N VAL A 72 -8.55 -3.81 7.33
CA VAL A 72 -8.27 -4.83 6.31
C VAL A 72 -6.75 -5.04 6.18
N LEU A 73 -5.98 -3.97 6.32
CA LEU A 73 -4.52 -3.99 6.33
C LEU A 73 -3.97 -3.06 7.41
N LYS A 74 -2.81 -3.44 7.96
CA LYS A 74 -2.06 -2.62 8.91
C LYS A 74 -0.59 -2.60 8.55
N ALA A 75 -0.01 -1.41 8.48
CA ALA A 75 1.42 -1.19 8.30
C ALA A 75 2.03 -0.77 9.63
N GLU A 76 2.94 -1.57 10.18
CA GLU A 76 3.61 -1.30 11.45
C GLU A 76 5.08 -0.96 11.21
N SER A 77 5.53 0.18 11.73
CA SER A 77 6.96 0.53 11.81
C SER A 77 7.44 0.32 13.25
N PHE A 78 8.63 -0.26 13.43
CA PHE A 78 9.19 -0.43 14.77
C PHE A 78 9.76 0.88 15.31
N PRO A 79 9.63 1.17 16.62
CA PRO A 79 10.18 2.38 17.22
C PRO A 79 11.71 2.49 17.07
N LYS A 80 12.43 1.35 17.15
CA LYS A 80 13.89 1.29 16.99
C LYS A 80 14.33 1.71 15.58
N ASP A 81 13.51 1.43 14.57
CA ASP A 81 13.79 1.77 13.18
C ASP A 81 13.72 3.28 12.91
N ARG A 82 12.97 4.03 13.74
CA ARG A 82 12.91 5.51 13.68
C ARG A 82 14.18 6.19 14.23
N LEU A 83 14.89 5.52 15.14
CA LEU A 83 16.10 6.05 15.78
C LEU A 83 17.37 5.78 14.95
N ASN A 84 17.37 4.74 14.11
CA ASN A 84 18.56 4.26 13.41
C ASN A 84 18.89 5.01 12.09
N GLN A 85 18.39 6.23 11.88
CA GLN A 85 18.67 7.07 10.69
C GLN A 85 18.61 6.32 9.34
N GLY A 86 17.68 5.37 9.17
CA GLY A 86 17.51 4.64 7.91
C GLY A 86 18.31 3.34 7.76
N LYS A 87 19.25 3.01 8.65
CA LYS A 87 19.88 1.68 8.71
C LYS A 87 18.87 0.70 9.32
N ASN A 88 18.18 -0.07 8.47
CA ASN A 88 17.14 -1.07 8.78
C ASN A 88 15.71 -0.56 8.99
N ASN A 89 15.27 0.48 8.28
CA ASN A 89 13.91 0.98 8.42
C ASN A 89 12.91 0.12 7.63
N THR A 90 12.29 -0.85 8.31
CA THR A 90 11.30 -1.75 7.71
C THR A 90 9.88 -1.38 8.13
N THR A 91 8.90 -1.76 7.32
CA THR A 91 7.49 -1.68 7.69
C THR A 91 6.83 -3.02 7.41
N ILE A 92 6.24 -3.60 8.44
CA ILE A 92 5.57 -4.89 8.33
C ILE A 92 4.11 -4.63 7.99
N TRP A 93 3.66 -5.25 6.91
CA TRP A 93 2.27 -5.22 6.49
C TRP A 93 1.58 -6.50 6.94
N LYS A 94 0.47 -6.32 7.66
CA LYS A 94 -0.36 -7.39 8.21
C LYS A 94 -1.79 -7.31 7.69
N ASP A 95 -2.43 -8.45 7.55
CA ASP A 95 -3.87 -8.54 7.28
C ASP A 95 -4.72 -8.34 8.55
N GLU A 96 -6.04 -8.45 8.40
CA GLU A 96 -7.02 -8.34 9.49
C GLU A 96 -6.84 -9.40 10.60
N LYS A 97 -6.21 -10.55 10.29
CA LYS A 97 -5.91 -11.63 11.23
C LYS A 97 -4.59 -11.39 11.97
N GLY A 98 -3.83 -10.38 11.57
CA GLY A 98 -2.51 -10.07 12.09
C GLY A 98 -1.38 -10.88 11.45
N GLU A 99 -1.67 -11.65 10.39
CA GLU A 99 -0.68 -12.41 9.65
C GLU A 99 0.18 -11.50 8.78
N VAL A 100 1.48 -11.75 8.71
CA VAL A 100 2.40 -10.93 7.91
C VAL A 100 2.23 -11.25 6.42
N VAL A 101 1.72 -10.28 5.67
CA VAL A 101 1.50 -10.42 4.22
C VAL A 101 2.63 -9.84 3.39
N ALA A 102 3.31 -8.80 3.88
CA ALA A 102 4.46 -8.23 3.21
C ALA A 102 5.40 -7.49 4.16
N ILE A 103 6.62 -7.26 3.68
CA ILE A 103 7.63 -6.43 4.35
C ILE A 103 8.07 -5.37 3.36
N GLU A 104 7.90 -4.12 3.75
CA GLU A 104 8.43 -2.96 3.05
C GLU A 104 9.82 -2.63 3.60
N MET A 105 10.76 -2.42 2.69
CA MET A 105 12.05 -1.78 2.94
C MET A 105 11.96 -0.34 2.46
N LYS A 106 12.13 0.63 3.35
CA LYS A 106 12.08 2.05 3.00
C LYS A 106 13.31 2.48 2.22
N LEU A 107 13.21 3.65 1.58
CA LEU A 107 14.33 4.33 0.91
C LEU A 107 15.52 4.45 1.87
N GLN A 108 16.69 3.96 1.46
CA GLN A 108 17.92 4.08 2.23
C GLN A 108 18.88 5.06 1.56
N ARG A 109 19.47 5.93 2.37
CA ARG A 109 20.53 6.86 1.97
C ARG A 109 21.76 6.63 2.83
N ASP A 110 22.93 6.76 2.23
CA ASP A 110 24.19 6.75 2.97
C ASP A 110 24.41 8.06 3.73
N GLU A 111 25.53 8.14 4.46
CA GLU A 111 25.92 9.31 5.25
C GLU A 111 26.20 10.54 4.36
N ASN A 112 26.43 10.34 3.06
CA ASN A 112 26.63 11.39 2.06
C ASN A 112 25.32 11.74 1.32
N GLY A 113 24.18 11.17 1.72
CA GLY A 113 22.87 11.39 1.11
C GLY A 113 22.63 10.64 -0.20
N VAL A 114 23.56 9.78 -0.62
CA VAL A 114 23.48 8.96 -1.84
C VAL A 114 22.49 7.82 -1.62
N LEU A 115 21.63 7.58 -2.60
CA LEU A 115 20.65 6.50 -2.56
C LEU A 115 21.34 5.13 -2.58
N GLN A 116 21.15 4.34 -1.52
CA GLN A 116 21.64 2.96 -1.45
C GLN A 116 20.63 1.95 -1.99
N GLY A 117 19.34 2.30 -2.01
CA GLY A 117 18.30 1.43 -2.54
C GLY A 117 16.94 2.10 -2.62
N LEU A 118 16.19 1.74 -3.67
CA LEU A 118 14.79 2.14 -3.84
C LEU A 118 13.89 1.43 -2.82
N PRO A 119 12.72 2.00 -2.48
CA PRO A 119 11.72 1.31 -1.68
C PRO A 119 11.32 0.00 -2.34
N ARG A 120 11.18 -1.07 -1.55
CA ARG A 120 10.83 -2.41 -2.04
C ARG A 120 9.77 -3.02 -1.15
N LEU A 121 8.74 -3.60 -1.74
CA LEU A 121 7.74 -4.40 -1.06
C LEU A 121 7.95 -5.88 -1.37
N VAL A 122 8.23 -6.68 -0.34
CA VAL A 122 8.42 -8.12 -0.46
C VAL A 122 7.19 -8.84 0.10
N ILE A 123 6.47 -9.55 -0.78
CA ILE A 123 5.30 -10.34 -0.40
C ILE A 123 5.75 -11.62 0.31
N LYS A 124 5.13 -11.93 1.45
CA LYS A 124 5.53 -13.04 2.35
C LYS A 124 4.48 -14.14 2.50
N ALA A 125 3.24 -13.90 2.08
CA ALA A 125 2.16 -14.86 2.16
C ALA A 125 1.44 -15.01 0.82
N ARG A 126 0.77 -16.15 0.62
CA ARG A 126 -0.17 -16.32 -0.48
C ARG A 126 -1.44 -15.54 -0.13
N ILE A 127 -1.59 -14.38 -0.74
CA ILE A 127 -2.75 -13.50 -0.54
C ILE A 127 -3.70 -13.57 -1.72
N GLU A 128 -4.99 -13.35 -1.45
CA GLU A 128 -6.01 -13.22 -2.49
C GLU A 128 -5.70 -12.01 -3.39
N GLU A 129 -5.98 -12.13 -4.68
CA GLU A 129 -5.73 -11.09 -5.69
C GLU A 129 -6.31 -9.72 -5.29
N LYS A 130 -7.55 -9.69 -4.79
CA LYS A 130 -8.21 -8.45 -4.36
C LYS A 130 -7.47 -7.75 -3.20
N LEU A 131 -6.95 -8.53 -2.26
CA LEU A 131 -6.16 -8.03 -1.13
C LEU A 131 -4.75 -7.64 -1.56
N TYR A 132 -4.15 -8.39 -2.49
CA TYR A 132 -2.87 -8.06 -3.12
C TYR A 132 -2.93 -6.68 -3.77
N ASP A 133 -3.95 -6.43 -4.58
CA ASP A 133 -4.09 -5.15 -5.28
C ASP A 133 -4.26 -4.00 -4.28
N LEU A 134 -5.10 -4.18 -3.24
CA LEU A 134 -5.25 -3.18 -2.18
C LEU A 134 -3.92 -2.93 -1.44
N LEU A 135 -3.15 -3.97 -1.14
CA LEU A 135 -1.85 -3.86 -0.48
C LEU A 135 -0.87 -3.06 -1.34
N VAL A 136 -0.74 -3.39 -2.63
CA VAL A 136 0.16 -2.70 -3.55
C VAL A 136 -0.26 -1.24 -3.71
N THR A 137 -1.55 -0.97 -3.91
CA THR A 137 -2.07 0.41 -3.97
C THR A 137 -1.80 1.17 -2.68
N SER A 138 -2.02 0.54 -1.52
CA SER A 138 -1.75 1.15 -0.22
C SER A 138 -0.27 1.49 -0.05
N TRP A 139 0.63 0.59 -0.45
CA TRP A 139 2.06 0.84 -0.42
C TRP A 139 2.46 1.98 -1.37
N CYS A 140 1.94 2.00 -2.60
CA CYS A 140 2.17 3.10 -3.54
C CYS A 140 1.75 4.45 -2.95
N ALA A 141 0.56 4.49 -2.34
CA ALA A 141 0.04 5.70 -1.70
C ALA A 141 0.82 6.07 -0.43
N HIS A 142 1.45 5.11 0.25
CA HIS A 142 2.32 5.38 1.39
C HIS A 142 3.68 5.99 0.97
N VAL A 143 4.21 5.55 -0.17
CA VAL A 143 5.54 5.96 -0.67
C VAL A 143 5.50 7.30 -1.41
N TRP A 144 4.40 7.61 -2.11
CA TRP A 144 4.21 8.86 -2.88
C TRP A 144 3.62 10.00 -2.04
#